data_AF-A0A2I0UV99-F1
#
_entry.id   AF-A0A2I0UV99-F1
#
_cell.length_a   1.000
_cell.length_b   1.000
_cell.length_c   1.000
_cell.angle_alpha   90.00
_cell.angle_beta   90.00
_cell.angle_gamma   90.00
#
_symmetry.space_group_name_H-M   'P 1'
#
loop_
_entity.id
_entity.type
_entity.pdbx_description
1 polymer ?
#
loop_
_entity_poly.entity_id
_entity_poly.type
_entity_poly.pdbx_seq_one_letter_code
_entity_poly.pdbx_strand_id
1 'polypeptide(L)'
;MTTLDIERIRADLKRLKEEKSAADIERGYCVLDLKKVSDYFAYEVYQRYEKDVKAFLLSYAEILLQTNEWLVLEATEKLNGWIEALDVAKHCVDISLSVDCLMMEYYLRQITGQATGQKGSPLFAANHITSVVADKYEPYWNEMERLDYTGDYNAYLTQKMKEIKQWQNLH
;
A
#
# COMPACT_ATOMS: atom_id res chain seq x y z
N MET A 1 3.55 39.20 6.97
CA MET A 1 3.37 38.34 5.79
C MET A 1 2.01 38.66 5.21
N THR A 2 1.98 39.27 4.03
CA THR A 2 0.73 39.72 3.40
C THR A 2 0.19 38.63 2.47
N THR A 3 -1.10 38.68 2.12
CA THR A 3 -1.71 37.78 1.13
C THR A 3 -0.98 37.80 -0.21
N LEU A 4 -0.46 38.97 -0.61
CA LEU A 4 0.40 39.17 -1.78
C LEU A 4 1.73 38.39 -1.71
N ASP A 5 2.33 38.27 -0.52
CA ASP A 5 3.55 37.49 -0.34
C ASP A 5 3.29 35.99 -0.52
N ILE A 6 2.13 35.49 -0.07
CA ILE A 6 1.75 34.08 -0.19
C ILE A 6 1.50 33.70 -1.65
N GLU A 7 0.81 34.54 -2.42
CA GLU A 7 0.58 34.27 -3.85
C GLU A 7 1.87 34.29 -4.67
N ARG A 8 2.78 35.22 -4.38
CA ARG A 8 4.10 35.25 -5.02
C ARG A 8 4.90 33.98 -4.73
N ILE A 9 4.92 33.54 -3.47
CA ILE A 9 5.59 32.30 -3.05
C ILE A 9 5.00 31.08 -3.77
N ARG A 10 3.67 30.99 -3.91
CA ARG A 10 3.02 29.89 -4.66
C ARG A 10 3.40 29.91 -6.14
N ALA A 11 3.46 31.09 -6.76
CA ALA A 11 3.88 31.22 -8.15
C ALA A 11 5.35 30.81 -8.35
N ASP A 12 6.24 31.23 -7.45
CA ASP A 12 7.66 30.84 -7.49
C ASP A 12 7.84 29.33 -7.27
N LEU A 13 7.09 28.72 -6.33
CA LEU A 13 7.09 27.27 -6.13
C LEU A 13 6.65 26.51 -7.38
N LYS A 14 5.58 26.99 -8.05
CA LYS A 14 5.10 26.39 -9.29
C LYS A 14 6.18 26.45 -10.38
N ARG A 15 6.78 27.62 -10.59
CA ARG A 15 7.86 27.84 -11.57
C ARG A 15 9.06 26.93 -11.31
N LEU A 16 9.54 26.88 -10.07
CA LEU A 16 10.67 26.02 -9.68
C LEU A 16 10.38 24.53 -9.89
N LYS A 17 9.13 24.10 -9.65
CA LYS A 17 8.70 22.72 -9.90
C LYS A 17 8.72 22.37 -11.39
N GLU A 18 8.30 23.30 -12.25
CA GLU A 18 8.33 23.16 -13.71
C GLU A 18 9.77 23.16 -14.25
N GLU A 19 10.61 24.11 -13.81
CA GLU A 19 12.03 24.20 -14.18
C GLU A 19 12.79 22.92 -13.80
N LYS A 20 12.55 22.39 -12.59
CA LYS A 20 13.14 21.12 -12.15
C LYS A 20 12.68 19.95 -13.01
N SER A 21 11.38 19.84 -13.29
CA SER A 21 10.83 18.77 -14.12
C SER A 21 11.44 18.76 -15.53
N ALA A 22 11.58 19.94 -16.14
CA ALA A 22 12.22 20.07 -17.46
C ALA A 22 13.70 19.65 -17.43
N ALA A 23 14.44 20.09 -16.41
CA ALA A 23 15.84 19.70 -16.25
C ALA A 23 16.03 18.21 -15.96
N ASP A 24 15.11 17.59 -15.20
CA ASP A 24 15.11 16.16 -14.92
C ASP A 24 14.86 15.37 -16.22
N ILE A 25 13.91 15.81 -17.06
CA ILE A 25 13.66 15.22 -18.40
C ILE A 25 14.89 15.35 -19.31
N GLU A 26 15.53 16.52 -19.38
CA GLU A 26 16.75 16.72 -20.19
C GLU A 26 17.91 15.81 -19.75
N ARG A 27 18.00 15.52 -18.45
CA ARG A 27 19.00 14.60 -17.87
C ARG A 27 18.64 13.13 -18.05
N GLY A 28 17.48 12.82 -18.62
CA GLY A 28 16.97 11.46 -18.80
C GLY A 28 16.37 10.85 -17.54
N TYR A 29 16.11 11.64 -16.49
CA TYR A 29 15.32 11.19 -15.35
C TYR A 29 13.84 11.17 -15.75
N CYS A 30 13.18 10.02 -15.60
CA CYS A 30 11.72 9.98 -15.63
C CYS A 30 11.19 10.35 -14.24
N VAL A 31 10.24 11.30 -14.19
CA VAL A 31 9.46 11.53 -12.98
C VAL A 31 8.48 10.36 -12.87
N LEU A 32 8.79 9.41 -11.99
CA LEU A 32 7.90 8.31 -11.65
C LEU A 32 6.82 8.84 -10.70
N ASP A 33 5.78 9.45 -11.26
CA ASP A 33 4.60 9.85 -10.49
C ASP A 33 3.75 8.59 -10.20
N LEU A 34 4.21 7.80 -9.23
CA LEU A 34 3.36 6.77 -8.62
C LEU A 34 2.08 7.47 -8.13
N LYS A 35 0.93 7.01 -8.62
CA LYS A 35 -0.36 7.59 -8.22
C LYS A 35 -0.61 7.28 -6.76
N LYS A 36 -0.37 8.28 -5.91
CA LYS A 36 -0.63 8.22 -4.48
C LYS A 36 -2.09 7.84 -4.21
N VAL A 37 -2.27 7.04 -3.17
CA VAL A 37 -3.57 6.65 -2.63
C VAL A 37 -3.84 7.46 -1.37
N SER A 38 -5.12 7.68 -1.06
CA SER A 38 -5.55 8.47 0.08
C SER A 38 -5.31 7.68 1.38
N ASP A 39 -4.80 8.33 2.41
CA ASP A 39 -4.60 7.70 3.72
C ASP A 39 -5.95 7.33 4.34
N TYR A 40 -6.99 8.12 4.07
CA TYR A 40 -8.35 7.82 4.55
C TYR A 40 -8.93 6.57 3.88
N PHE A 41 -8.70 6.40 2.57
CA PHE A 41 -9.10 5.19 1.87
C PHE A 41 -8.30 3.97 2.38
N ALA A 42 -6.98 4.10 2.49
CA ALA A 42 -6.12 3.02 2.97
C ALA A 42 -6.47 2.63 4.41
N TYR A 43 -6.82 3.61 5.26
CA TYR A 43 -7.25 3.34 6.62
C TYR A 43 -8.62 2.64 6.65
N GLU A 44 -9.54 2.99 5.74
CA GLU A 44 -10.80 2.26 5.60
C GLU A 44 -10.57 0.81 5.14
N VAL A 45 -9.65 0.56 4.19
CA VAL A 45 -9.23 -0.79 3.79
C VAL A 45 -8.66 -1.54 4.99
N TYR A 46 -7.77 -0.91 5.75
CA TYR A 46 -7.16 -1.47 6.96
C TYR A 46 -8.25 -1.88 7.95
N GLN A 47 -9.12 -0.95 8.37
CA GLN A 47 -10.20 -1.23 9.31
C GLN A 47 -11.15 -2.33 8.83
N ARG A 48 -11.43 -2.39 7.53
CA ARG A 48 -12.35 -3.36 6.94
C ARG A 48 -11.81 -4.79 6.98
N TYR A 49 -10.50 -4.97 6.79
CA TYR A 49 -9.93 -6.30 6.61
C TYR A 49 -8.93 -6.73 7.68
N GLU A 50 -8.36 -5.80 8.46
CA GLU A 50 -7.31 -6.05 9.46
C GLU A 50 -7.63 -7.27 10.32
N LYS A 51 -8.81 -7.29 10.96
CA LYS A 51 -9.20 -8.35 11.89
C LYS A 51 -9.17 -9.73 11.22
N ASP A 52 -9.80 -9.86 10.07
CA ASP A 52 -9.93 -11.15 9.38
C ASP A 52 -8.60 -11.59 8.76
N VAL A 53 -7.87 -10.65 8.16
CA VAL A 53 -6.56 -10.91 7.54
C VAL A 53 -5.54 -11.32 8.60
N LYS A 54 -5.45 -10.59 9.71
CA LYS A 54 -4.54 -10.92 10.80
C LYS A 54 -4.88 -12.26 11.45
N ALA A 55 -6.15 -12.55 11.67
CA ALA A 55 -6.57 -13.85 12.19
C ALA A 55 -6.17 -14.99 11.25
N PHE A 56 -6.39 -14.82 9.94
CA PHE A 56 -5.98 -15.79 8.93
C PHE A 56 -4.46 -15.98 8.90
N LEU A 57 -3.69 -14.89 8.88
CA LEU A 57 -2.23 -14.92 8.87
C LEU A 57 -1.68 -15.60 10.13
N LEU A 58 -2.27 -15.32 11.31
CA LEU A 58 -1.87 -15.95 12.55
C LEU A 58 -2.08 -17.47 12.51
N SER A 59 -3.25 -17.93 12.06
CA SER A 59 -3.49 -19.37 11.86
C SER A 59 -2.52 -19.99 10.86
N TYR A 60 -2.15 -19.26 9.80
CA TYR A 60 -1.15 -19.74 8.85
C TYR A 60 0.26 -19.81 9.46
N ALA A 61 0.62 -18.86 10.33
CA ALA A 61 1.90 -18.90 11.05
C ALA A 61 1.98 -20.13 11.98
N GLU A 62 0.88 -20.51 12.65
CA GLU A 62 0.82 -21.75 13.43
C GLU A 62 1.11 -22.99 12.57
N ILE A 63 0.53 -23.03 11.37
CA ILE A 63 0.79 -24.10 10.40
C ILE A 63 2.28 -24.13 10.03
N LEU A 64 2.87 -22.99 9.67
CA LEU A 64 4.30 -22.90 9.34
C LEU A 64 5.20 -23.39 10.49
N LEU A 65 4.85 -23.09 11.74
CA LEU A 65 5.61 -23.55 12.91
C LEU A 65 5.50 -25.05 13.12
N GLN A 66 4.32 -25.63 12.87
CA GLN A 66 4.07 -27.06 13.05
C GLN A 66 4.68 -27.91 11.94
N THR A 67 4.59 -27.45 10.69
CA THR A 67 5.04 -28.21 9.52
C THR A 67 6.48 -27.89 9.12
N ASN A 68 6.97 -26.69 9.46
CA ASN A 68 8.22 -26.13 8.94
C ASN A 68 8.27 -26.14 7.39
N GLU A 69 7.11 -25.97 6.75
CA GLU A 69 6.97 -26.00 5.28
C GLU A 69 5.98 -24.94 4.80
N TRP A 70 6.25 -24.36 3.64
CA TRP A 70 5.30 -23.49 2.96
C TRP A 70 4.20 -24.29 2.28
N LEU A 71 2.96 -24.14 2.74
CA LEU A 71 1.79 -24.74 2.12
C LEU A 71 1.08 -23.72 1.23
N VAL A 72 1.14 -23.92 -0.09
CA VAL A 72 0.38 -23.05 -1.01
C VAL A 72 -1.09 -23.41 -0.93
N LEU A 73 -1.93 -22.42 -0.65
CA LEU A 73 -3.37 -22.55 -0.63
C LEU A 73 -3.96 -22.03 -1.93
N GLU A 74 -5.11 -22.59 -2.32
CA GLU A 74 -5.86 -22.08 -3.48
C GLU A 74 -6.35 -20.65 -3.23
N ALA A 75 -6.16 -19.79 -4.23
CA ALA A 75 -6.59 -18.40 -4.18
C ALA A 75 -8.12 -18.30 -4.30
N THR A 76 -8.80 -18.21 -3.16
CA THR A 76 -10.25 -17.97 -3.13
C THR A 76 -10.59 -16.53 -3.52
N GLU A 77 -11.83 -16.28 -3.94
CA GLU A 77 -12.35 -14.93 -4.22
C GLU A 77 -12.16 -13.99 -3.02
N LYS A 78 -12.35 -14.51 -1.80
CA LYS A 78 -12.15 -13.75 -0.56
C LYS A 78 -10.69 -13.31 -0.39
N LEU A 79 -9.73 -14.23 -0.59
CA LEU A 79 -8.30 -13.91 -0.48
C LEU A 79 -7.87 -12.93 -1.58
N ASN A 80 -8.37 -13.11 -2.81
CA ASN A 80 -8.08 -12.20 -3.91
C ASN A 80 -8.62 -10.80 -3.63
N GLY A 81 -9.84 -10.67 -3.11
CA GLY A 81 -10.40 -9.37 -2.73
C GLY A 81 -9.59 -8.65 -1.66
N TRP A 82 -9.04 -9.37 -0.68
CA TRP A 82 -8.12 -8.80 0.31
C TRP A 82 -6.80 -8.34 -0.33
N ILE A 83 -6.20 -9.21 -1.15
CA ILE A 83 -4.95 -8.92 -1.84
C ILE A 83 -5.09 -7.67 -2.70
N GLU A 84 -6.15 -7.57 -3.51
CA GLU A 84 -6.39 -6.43 -4.39
C GLU A 84 -6.59 -5.12 -3.62
N ALA A 85 -7.38 -5.14 -2.53
CA ALA A 85 -7.60 -3.94 -1.73
C ALA A 85 -6.33 -3.46 -1.02
N LEU A 86 -5.55 -4.39 -0.45
CA LEU A 86 -4.29 -4.08 0.23
C LEU A 86 -3.20 -3.66 -0.76
N ASP A 87 -3.16 -4.25 -1.95
CA ASP A 87 -2.26 -3.89 -3.05
C ASP A 87 -2.47 -2.44 -3.50
N VAL A 88 -3.71 -1.95 -3.45
CA VAL A 88 -3.99 -0.53 -3.66
C VAL A 88 -3.62 0.31 -2.43
N ALA A 89 -4.06 -0.10 -1.24
CA ALA A 89 -3.89 0.67 -0.01
C ALA A 89 -2.42 0.93 0.37
N LYS A 90 -1.50 0.00 0.05
CA LYS A 90 -0.07 0.16 0.32
C LYS A 90 0.57 1.36 -0.41
N HIS A 91 -0.08 1.93 -1.41
CA HIS A 91 0.39 3.12 -2.12
C HIS A 91 -0.08 4.45 -1.47
N CYS A 92 -0.57 4.40 -0.23
CA CYS A 92 -0.92 5.59 0.54
C CYS A 92 0.32 6.42 0.94
N VAL A 93 0.08 7.61 1.48
CA VAL A 93 1.13 8.58 1.82
C VAL A 93 1.71 8.30 3.18
N ASP A 94 0.87 7.89 4.13
CA ASP A 94 1.31 7.45 5.46
C ASP A 94 2.18 6.19 5.34
N ILE A 95 3.45 6.32 5.71
CA ILE A 95 4.45 5.27 5.55
C ILE A 95 4.14 4.07 6.45
N SER A 96 3.66 4.32 7.68
CA SER A 96 3.36 3.24 8.63
C SER A 96 2.17 2.41 8.16
N LEU A 97 1.09 3.07 7.73
CA LEU A 97 -0.07 2.41 7.15
C LEU A 97 0.27 1.68 5.84
N SER A 98 1.09 2.31 4.99
CA SER A 98 1.59 1.73 3.75
C SER A 98 2.33 0.40 4.01
N VAL A 99 3.23 0.38 4.99
CA VAL A 99 3.99 -0.80 5.38
C VAL A 99 3.08 -1.89 5.94
N ASP A 100 2.12 -1.56 6.80
CA ASP A 100 1.16 -2.53 7.33
C ASP A 100 0.34 -3.21 6.21
N CYS A 101 -0.18 -2.41 5.27
CA CYS A 101 -0.91 -2.93 4.12
C CYS A 101 -0.02 -3.81 3.23
N LEU A 102 1.21 -3.36 2.95
CA LEU A 102 2.20 -4.10 2.16
C LEU A 102 2.53 -5.45 2.80
N MET A 103 2.76 -5.48 4.11
CA MET A 103 3.16 -6.71 4.79
C MET A 103 2.03 -7.75 4.82
N MET A 104 0.80 -7.31 5.07
CA MET A 104 -0.37 -8.19 4.98
C MET A 104 -0.55 -8.74 3.56
N GLU A 105 -0.49 -7.87 2.54
CA GLU A 105 -0.61 -8.25 1.13
C GLU A 105 0.48 -9.23 0.70
N TYR A 106 1.73 -8.95 1.06
CA TYR A 106 2.89 -9.79 0.75
C TYR A 106 2.68 -11.23 1.24
N TYR A 107 2.28 -11.40 2.51
CA TYR A 107 2.07 -12.74 3.05
C TYR A 107 0.89 -13.46 2.43
N LEU A 108 -0.21 -12.76 2.16
CA LEU A 108 -1.33 -13.35 1.43
C LEU A 108 -0.91 -13.85 0.05
N ARG A 109 -0.08 -13.08 -0.69
CA ARG A 109 0.46 -13.53 -1.99
C ARG A 109 1.41 -14.71 -1.87
N GLN A 110 2.22 -14.80 -0.82
CA GLN A 110 3.10 -15.95 -0.59
C GLN A 110 2.30 -17.24 -0.35
N ILE A 111 1.21 -17.11 0.44
CA ILE A 111 0.28 -18.20 0.77
C ILE A 111 -0.46 -18.67 -0.48
N THR A 112 -0.90 -17.76 -1.34
CA THR A 112 -1.65 -18.09 -2.57
C THR A 112 -0.79 -18.39 -3.80
N GLY A 113 0.55 -18.34 -3.65
CA GLY A 113 1.48 -18.59 -4.76
C GLY A 113 1.54 -17.48 -5.81
N GLN A 114 1.00 -16.29 -5.52
CA GLN A 114 1.01 -15.12 -6.41
C GLN A 114 2.25 -14.24 -6.24
N ALA A 115 3.09 -14.49 -5.23
CA ALA A 115 4.29 -13.71 -5.00
C ALA A 115 5.39 -14.03 -6.03
N THR A 116 6.10 -13.00 -6.51
CA THR A 116 7.16 -13.11 -7.52
C THR A 116 8.57 -13.31 -6.95
N GLY A 117 8.70 -13.45 -5.62
CA GLY A 117 9.98 -13.56 -4.91
C GLY A 117 10.24 -14.96 -4.34
N GLN A 118 11.50 -15.21 -3.95
CA GLN A 118 11.87 -16.44 -3.24
C GLN A 118 11.19 -16.49 -1.87
N LYS A 119 10.67 -17.66 -1.53
CA LYS A 119 10.16 -17.96 -0.19
C LYS A 119 11.33 -18.08 0.77
N GLY A 120 11.32 -17.24 1.81
CA GLY A 120 12.26 -17.35 2.93
C GLY A 120 11.99 -18.58 3.80
N SER A 121 12.73 -18.71 4.90
CA SER A 121 12.50 -19.77 5.90
C SER A 121 11.06 -19.73 6.43
N PRO A 122 10.33 -20.87 6.49
CA PRO A 122 9.01 -20.97 7.12
C PRO A 122 8.97 -20.46 8.55
N LEU A 123 9.98 -20.79 9.37
CA LEU A 123 10.08 -20.34 10.76
C LEU A 123 10.27 -18.83 10.87
N PHE A 124 11.12 -18.26 10.01
CA PHE A 124 11.31 -16.81 9.96
C PHE A 124 10.02 -16.10 9.54
N ALA A 125 9.32 -16.64 8.53
CA ALA A 125 8.05 -16.10 8.07
C ALA A 125 6.98 -16.17 9.15
N ALA A 126 6.88 -17.28 9.89
CA ALA A 126 5.95 -17.39 11.02
C ALA A 126 6.22 -16.32 12.09
N ASN A 127 7.48 -16.15 12.50
CA ASN A 127 7.86 -15.13 13.48
C ASN A 127 7.52 -13.71 12.99
N HIS A 128 7.81 -13.41 11.72
CA HIS A 128 7.52 -12.09 11.17
C HIS A 128 6.02 -11.84 11.00
N ILE A 129 5.23 -12.85 10.60
CA ILE A 129 3.77 -12.78 10.60
C ILE A 129 3.25 -12.46 12.01
N THR A 130 3.77 -13.12 13.05
CA THR A 130 3.37 -12.82 14.43
C THR A 130 3.66 -11.37 14.81
N SER A 131 4.79 -10.80 14.37
CA SER A 131 5.11 -9.38 14.58
C SER A 131 4.09 -8.47 13.88
N VAL A 132 3.81 -8.72 12.60
CA VAL A 132 2.84 -7.94 11.80
C VAL A 132 1.42 -8.00 12.39
N VAL A 133 1.05 -9.15 12.95
CA VAL A 133 -0.27 -9.33 13.58
C VAL A 133 -0.36 -8.65 14.95
N ALA A 134 0.73 -8.62 15.71
CA ALA A 134 0.77 -8.02 17.04
C ALA A 134 0.69 -6.49 17.00
N ASP A 135 1.26 -5.87 15.97
CA ASP A 135 1.24 -4.42 15.80
C ASP A 135 -0.15 -3.96 15.36
N LYS A 136 -0.66 -2.90 15.97
CA LYS A 136 -1.91 -2.24 15.58
C LYS A 136 -1.60 -0.83 15.15
N TYR A 137 -1.97 -0.49 13.91
CA TYR A 137 -1.83 0.85 13.39
C TYR A 137 -2.81 1.78 14.09
N GLU A 138 -2.30 2.92 14.53
CA GLU A 138 -3.07 4.00 15.12
C GLU A 138 -2.83 5.28 14.29
N PRO A 139 -3.86 5.87 13.69
CA PRO A 139 -3.70 7.00 12.78
C PRO A 139 -3.32 8.29 13.51
N TYR A 140 -2.33 8.99 12.98
CA TYR A 140 -2.07 10.39 13.31
C TYR A 140 -2.94 11.29 12.44
N TRP A 141 -4.20 11.51 12.84
CA TRP A 141 -5.23 12.19 12.05
C TRP A 141 -4.82 13.54 11.43
N ASN A 142 -3.92 14.27 12.08
CA ASN A 142 -3.45 15.58 11.60
C ASN A 142 -2.50 15.48 10.39
N GLU A 143 -1.92 14.31 10.15
CA GLU A 143 -0.94 14.07 9.07
C GLU A 143 -1.55 13.29 7.90
N MET A 144 -2.77 12.76 8.06
CA MET A 144 -3.45 11.98 7.01
C MET A 144 -3.82 12.83 5.80
N GLU A 145 -3.37 12.43 4.62
CA GLU A 145 -3.71 13.03 3.34
C GLU A 145 -4.99 12.41 2.76
N ARG A 146 -6.04 13.22 2.60
CA ARG A 146 -7.30 12.78 1.98
C ARG A 146 -7.21 12.61 0.45
N LEU A 147 -6.34 13.38 -0.23
CA LEU A 147 -6.27 13.43 -1.70
C LEU A 147 -7.67 13.61 -2.34
N ASP A 148 -7.98 12.85 -3.38
CA ASP A 148 -9.25 12.85 -4.13
C ASP A 148 -10.31 11.91 -3.55
N TYR A 149 -10.10 11.33 -2.35
CA TYR A 149 -11.06 10.40 -1.77
C TYR A 149 -12.32 11.08 -1.23
N THR A 150 -13.47 10.68 -1.77
CA THR A 150 -14.80 11.22 -1.44
C THR A 150 -15.61 10.37 -0.47
N GLY A 151 -15.12 9.18 -0.10
CA GLY A 151 -15.83 8.21 0.75
C GLY A 151 -16.57 7.10 -0.02
N ASP A 152 -16.60 7.13 -1.35
CA ASP A 152 -17.07 5.99 -2.14
C ASP A 152 -15.95 4.97 -2.32
N TYR A 153 -15.93 4.00 -1.39
CA TYR A 153 -14.92 2.95 -1.36
C TYR A 153 -14.81 2.18 -2.69
N ASN A 154 -15.92 1.73 -3.26
CA ASN A 154 -15.91 0.83 -4.41
C ASN A 154 -15.48 1.57 -5.68
N ALA A 155 -15.99 2.78 -5.89
CA ALA A 155 -15.59 3.61 -7.02
C ALA A 155 -14.10 3.95 -6.94
N TYR A 156 -13.62 4.33 -5.75
CA TYR A 156 -12.23 4.72 -5.55
C TYR A 156 -11.27 3.54 -5.72
N LEU A 157 -11.59 2.37 -5.14
CA LEU A 157 -10.81 1.14 -5.33
C LEU A 157 -10.70 0.80 -6.82
N THR A 158 -11.82 0.79 -7.54
CA THR A 158 -11.86 0.47 -8.98
C THR A 158 -11.01 1.44 -9.80
N GLN A 159 -11.10 2.74 -9.49
CA GLN A 159 -10.29 3.76 -10.14
C GLN A 159 -8.79 3.53 -9.88
N LYS A 160 -8.38 3.36 -8.62
CA LYS A 160 -6.96 3.23 -8.26
C LYS A 160 -6.34 1.92 -8.73
N MET A 161 -7.09 0.81 -8.75
CA MET A 161 -6.62 -0.44 -9.38
C MET A 161 -6.26 -0.21 -10.86
N LYS A 162 -7.09 0.54 -11.60
CA LYS A 162 -6.81 0.87 -13.00
C LYS A 162 -5.57 1.76 -13.14
N GLU A 163 -5.46 2.80 -12.32
CA GLU A 163 -4.31 3.72 -12.31
C GLU A 163 -2.98 2.99 -12.02
N ILE A 164 -2.97 2.15 -10.98
CA ILE A 164 -1.79 1.37 -10.57
C ILE A 164 -1.41 0.36 -11.64
N LYS A 165 -2.37 -0.37 -12.22
CA LYS A 165 -2.10 -1.33 -13.30
C LYS A 165 -1.54 -0.64 -14.55
N GLN A 166 -2.06 0.54 -14.89
CA GLN A 166 -1.53 1.34 -15.99
C GLN A 166 -0.07 1.75 -15.72
N TRP A 167 0.22 2.18 -14.49
CA TRP A 167 1.58 2.52 -14.08
C TRP A 167 2.51 1.30 -14.13
N GLN A 168 2.08 0.15 -13.64
CA GLN A 168 2.85 -1.10 -13.68
C GLN A 168 3.15 -1.57 -15.12
N ASN A 169 2.20 -1.42 -16.06
CA ASN A 169 2.40 -1.85 -17.46
C ASN A 169 3.31 -0.93 -18.28
N LEU A 170 3.58 0.29 -17.80
CA LEU A 170 4.53 1.20 -18.43
C LEU A 170 5.99 0.84 -18.06
N HIS A 171 6.19 -0.13 -17.17
CA HIS A 171 7.46 -0.50 -16.55
C HIS A 171 7.61 -2.02 -16.44
#